data_AF-A0A7C9IZA3-F1
#
_entry.id   AF-A0A7C9IZA3-F1
#
_cell.length_a   1.000
_cell.length_b   1.000
_cell.length_c   1.000
_cell.angle_alpha   90.00
_cell.angle_beta   90.00
_cell.angle_gamma   90.00
#
_symmetry.space_group_name_H-M   'P 1'
#
loop_
_entity.id
_entity.type
_entity.pdbx_description
1 polymer ?
#
loop_
_entity_poly.entity_id
_entity_poly.type
_entity_poly.pdbx_seq_one_letter_code
_entity_poly.pdbx_strand_id
1 'polypeptide(L)'
;MRLRLRLARLQQDHPAAIELVRLLAKHRAYSAQASASLLRGLVLDTLRAARDPAALLQAWRALEPAERAMPELALAALEQWDRLGEGSAAADALPGARRWLEESLQLGWGRYASLDADLRRRWLLRLEAELPRLGSNWLAQIEQAQQRQPADAGLQYLAGQAYLQRQLWGKAATLLGQASSQLTDPELARRCWRSLARLAEERGDAEAAQAAWKKAALI
;
A
#
# COMPACT_ATOMS: atom_id res chain seq x y z
N MET A 1 -13.80 1.40 -33.67
CA MET A 1 -13.11 1.01 -32.43
C MET A 1 -12.81 2.19 -31.48
N ARG A 2 -12.13 3.28 -31.91
CA ARG A 2 -11.88 4.46 -31.03
C ARG A 2 -13.15 5.12 -30.46
N LEU A 3 -14.22 5.23 -31.26
CA LEU A 3 -15.54 5.69 -30.81
C LEU A 3 -16.19 4.75 -29.78
N ARG A 4 -16.01 3.43 -29.94
CA ARG A 4 -16.49 2.41 -28.98
C ARG A 4 -15.76 2.48 -27.65
N LEU A 5 -14.44 2.72 -27.64
CA LEU A 5 -13.69 2.96 -26.41
C LEU A 5 -14.17 4.24 -25.70
N ARG A 6 -14.43 5.31 -26.46
CA ARG A 6 -14.94 6.56 -25.88
C ARG A 6 -16.36 6.38 -25.30
N LEU A 7 -17.22 5.63 -25.98
CA LEU A 7 -18.56 5.26 -25.51
C LEU A 7 -18.51 4.37 -24.26
N ALA A 8 -17.70 3.31 -24.25
CA ALA A 8 -17.55 2.43 -23.09
C ALA A 8 -17.01 3.19 -21.87
N ARG A 9 -16.07 4.13 -22.07
CA ARG A 9 -15.60 5.04 -21.01
C ARG A 9 -16.67 6.00 -20.51
N LEU A 10 -17.50 6.54 -21.42
CA LEU A 10 -18.62 7.42 -21.06
C LEU A 10 -19.74 6.67 -20.33
N GLN A 11 -19.95 5.40 -20.66
CA GLN A 11 -20.96 4.53 -20.04
C GLN A 11 -20.46 3.85 -18.75
N GLN A 12 -19.20 4.07 -18.36
CA GLN A 12 -18.54 3.36 -17.25
C GLN A 12 -18.61 1.82 -17.40
N ASP A 13 -18.68 1.32 -18.64
CA ASP A 13 -18.60 -0.10 -18.95
C ASP A 13 -17.12 -0.52 -18.97
N HIS A 14 -16.57 -0.64 -17.76
CA HIS A 14 -15.16 -0.88 -17.49
C HIS A 14 -14.62 -2.17 -18.13
N PRO A 15 -15.31 -3.34 -18.05
CA PRO A 15 -14.84 -4.56 -18.70
C PRO A 15 -14.76 -4.45 -20.23
N ALA A 16 -15.78 -3.85 -20.87
CA ALA A 16 -15.79 -3.66 -22.31
C ALA A 16 -14.68 -2.70 -22.77
N ALA A 17 -14.40 -1.65 -21.98
CA ALA A 17 -13.32 -0.70 -22.25
C ALA A 17 -11.93 -1.35 -22.19
N ILE A 18 -11.69 -2.23 -21.21
CA ILE A 18 -10.42 -2.97 -21.06
C ILE A 18 -10.18 -3.87 -22.27
N GLU A 19 -11.16 -4.69 -22.66
CA GLU A 19 -11.05 -5.58 -23.82
C GLU A 19 -10.80 -4.83 -25.12
N LEU A 20 -11.46 -3.68 -25.30
CA LEU A 20 -11.24 -2.82 -26.46
C LEU A 20 -9.82 -2.26 -26.50
N VAL A 21 -9.22 -1.88 -25.35
CA VAL A 21 -7.82 -1.42 -25.32
C VAL A 21 -6.85 -2.57 -25.60
N ARG A 22 -7.09 -3.77 -25.06
CA ARG A 22 -6.27 -4.96 -25.36
C ARG A 22 -6.28 -5.30 -26.86
N LEU A 23 -7.46 -5.26 -27.49
CA LEU A 23 -7.59 -5.45 -28.94
C LEU A 23 -6.86 -4.35 -29.73
N LEU A 24 -7.00 -3.08 -29.35
CA LEU A 24 -6.33 -1.97 -30.03
C LEU A 24 -4.80 -2.05 -29.91
N ALA A 25 -4.29 -2.52 -28.77
CA ALA A 25 -2.87 -2.79 -28.56
C ALA A 25 -2.36 -3.90 -29.49
N LYS A 26 -3.10 -5.02 -29.59
CA LYS A 26 -2.78 -6.14 -30.48
C LYS A 26 -2.71 -5.75 -31.95
N HIS A 27 -3.59 -4.84 -32.38
CA HIS A 27 -3.62 -4.34 -33.76
C HIS A 27 -2.66 -3.17 -34.03
N ARG A 28 -1.78 -2.80 -33.08
CA ARG A 28 -0.81 -1.69 -33.19
C ARG A 28 -1.46 -0.34 -33.55
N ALA A 29 -2.71 -0.13 -33.15
CA ALA A 29 -3.44 1.12 -33.42
C ALA A 29 -2.95 2.30 -32.54
N TYR A 30 -2.13 2.00 -31.54
CA TYR A 30 -1.40 2.89 -30.65
C TYR A 30 0.02 2.33 -30.44
N SER A 31 0.96 3.16 -29.96
CA SER A 31 2.25 2.65 -29.49
C SER A 31 2.06 1.70 -28.30
N ALA A 32 3.00 0.76 -28.10
CA ALA A 32 2.95 -0.18 -26.99
C ALA A 32 2.89 0.55 -25.63
N GLN A 33 3.67 1.62 -25.48
CA GLN A 33 3.70 2.46 -24.28
C GLN A 33 2.36 3.20 -24.05
N ALA A 34 1.77 3.78 -25.10
CA ALA A 34 0.49 4.47 -24.97
C ALA A 34 -0.64 3.49 -24.61
N SER A 35 -0.63 2.30 -25.20
CA SER A 35 -1.59 1.25 -24.90
C SER A 35 -1.46 0.77 -23.45
N ALA A 36 -0.23 0.55 -22.97
CA ALA A 36 0.02 0.13 -21.59
C ALA A 36 -0.43 1.20 -20.57
N SER A 37 -0.15 2.49 -20.85
CA SER A 37 -0.61 3.58 -19.99
C SER A 37 -2.14 3.72 -19.97
N LEU A 38 -2.80 3.59 -21.12
CA LEU A 38 -4.27 3.61 -21.20
C LEU A 38 -4.90 2.43 -20.47
N LEU A 39 -4.36 1.23 -20.65
CA LEU A 39 -4.81 0.02 -19.98
C LEU A 39 -4.68 0.14 -18.47
N ARG A 40 -3.51 0.59 -17.98
CA ARG A 40 -3.28 0.84 -16.56
C ARG A 40 -4.32 1.81 -15.97
N GLY A 41 -4.59 2.91 -16.67
CA GLY A 41 -5.60 3.89 -16.25
C GLY A 41 -6.99 3.27 -16.13
N LEU A 42 -7.42 2.50 -17.14
CA LEU A 42 -8.72 1.83 -17.11
C LEU A 42 -8.83 0.78 -16.02
N VAL A 43 -7.78 -0.01 -15.79
CA VAL A 43 -7.76 -1.00 -14.71
C VAL A 43 -7.85 -0.31 -13.35
N LEU A 44 -7.12 0.79 -13.14
CA LEU A 44 -7.24 1.61 -11.91
C LEU A 44 -8.67 2.10 -11.70
N ASP A 45 -9.30 2.65 -12.74
CA ASP A 45 -10.68 3.13 -12.68
C ASP A 45 -11.65 1.99 -12.34
N THR A 46 -11.45 0.81 -12.94
CA THR A 46 -12.28 -0.38 -12.71
C THR A 46 -12.19 -0.84 -11.25
N LEU A 47 -10.98 -0.93 -10.71
CA LEU A 47 -10.77 -1.35 -9.32
C LEU A 47 -11.39 -0.32 -8.35
N ARG A 48 -11.20 0.98 -8.61
CA ARG A 48 -11.76 2.06 -7.78
C ARG A 48 -13.28 2.19 -7.88
N ALA A 49 -13.88 1.75 -8.98
CA ALA A 49 -15.33 1.78 -9.18
C ALA A 49 -16.06 0.60 -8.49
N ALA A 50 -15.32 -0.38 -7.95
CA ALA A 50 -15.92 -1.50 -7.23
C ALA A 50 -16.72 -0.99 -6.02
N ARG A 51 -17.99 -1.42 -5.92
CA ARG A 51 -18.96 -0.95 -4.91
C ARG A 51 -19.03 -1.83 -3.67
N ASP A 52 -18.51 -3.05 -3.76
CA ASP A 52 -18.43 -3.99 -2.65
C ASP A 52 -17.17 -4.88 -2.79
N PRO A 53 -16.73 -5.53 -1.70
CA PRO A 53 -15.51 -6.33 -1.71
C PRO A 53 -15.55 -7.53 -2.67
N ALA A 54 -16.74 -8.09 -2.95
CA ALA A 54 -16.87 -9.21 -3.87
C ALA A 54 -16.65 -8.77 -5.33
N ALA A 55 -17.25 -7.64 -5.72
CA ALA A 55 -17.04 -7.01 -7.02
C ALA A 55 -15.57 -6.62 -7.24
N LEU A 56 -14.89 -6.13 -6.19
CA LEU A 56 -13.47 -5.82 -6.26
C LEU A 56 -12.62 -7.07 -6.51
N LEU A 57 -12.86 -8.16 -5.76
CA LEU A 57 -12.14 -9.43 -5.96
C LEU A 57 -12.43 -10.03 -7.33
N GLN A 58 -13.66 -9.90 -7.84
CA GLN A 58 -14.02 -10.33 -9.18
C GLN A 58 -13.26 -9.54 -10.24
N ALA A 59 -13.24 -8.20 -10.13
CA ALA A 59 -12.50 -7.33 -11.02
C ALA A 59 -10.99 -7.66 -11.01
N TRP A 60 -10.41 -7.86 -9.82
CA TRP A 60 -9.01 -8.28 -9.67
C TRP A 60 -8.72 -9.62 -10.35
N ARG A 61 -9.59 -10.62 -10.19
CA ARG A 61 -9.42 -11.96 -10.80
C ARG A 61 -9.51 -11.92 -12.32
N ALA A 62 -10.24 -10.96 -12.88
CA ALA A 62 -10.35 -10.75 -14.33
C ALA A 62 -9.10 -10.10 -14.96
N LEU A 63 -8.16 -9.61 -14.14
CA LEU A 63 -6.91 -9.02 -14.62
C LEU A 63 -5.91 -10.07 -15.10
N GLU A 64 -5.19 -9.73 -16.16
CA GLU A 64 -4.11 -10.54 -16.69
C GLU A 64 -2.94 -10.63 -15.69
N PRO A 65 -2.13 -11.71 -15.73
CA PRO A 65 -0.97 -11.85 -14.83
C PRO A 65 -0.01 -10.65 -14.87
N ALA A 66 0.17 -10.03 -16.04
CA ALA A 66 1.03 -8.86 -16.20
C ALA A 66 0.47 -7.62 -15.47
N GLU A 67 -0.85 -7.45 -15.46
CA GLU A 67 -1.54 -6.37 -14.74
C GLU A 67 -1.50 -6.64 -13.23
N ARG A 68 -1.81 -7.87 -12.80
CA ARG A 68 -1.74 -8.27 -11.38
C ARG A 68 -0.34 -8.16 -10.80
N ALA A 69 0.70 -8.21 -11.64
CA ALA A 69 2.09 -8.01 -11.20
C ALA A 69 2.46 -6.54 -10.99
N MET A 70 1.58 -5.57 -11.30
CA MET A 70 1.85 -4.15 -11.12
C MET A 70 1.57 -3.71 -9.67
N PRO A 71 2.59 -3.22 -8.92
CA PRO A 71 2.43 -2.83 -7.52
C PRO A 71 1.45 -1.66 -7.33
N GLU A 72 1.36 -0.73 -8.28
CA GLU A 72 0.43 0.39 -8.22
C GLU A 72 -1.05 -0.05 -8.34
N LEU A 73 -1.32 -1.13 -9.08
CA LEU A 73 -2.66 -1.70 -9.22
C LEU A 73 -3.04 -2.49 -7.97
N ALA A 74 -2.11 -3.30 -7.44
CA ALA A 74 -2.31 -4.02 -6.19
C ALA A 74 -2.59 -3.07 -5.03
N LEU A 75 -1.81 -1.99 -4.92
CA LEU A 75 -2.02 -0.97 -3.90
C LEU A 75 -3.39 -0.29 -4.03
N ALA A 76 -3.79 0.09 -5.26
CA ALA A 76 -5.10 0.70 -5.48
C ALA A 76 -6.26 -0.23 -5.11
N ALA A 77 -6.12 -1.54 -5.39
CA ALA A 77 -7.09 -2.53 -4.98
C ALA A 77 -7.14 -2.70 -3.45
N LEU A 78 -5.99 -2.74 -2.77
CA LEU A 78 -5.92 -2.79 -1.32
C LEU A 78 -6.54 -1.55 -0.64
N GLU A 79 -6.26 -0.36 -1.16
CA GLU A 79 -6.86 0.89 -0.66
C GLU A 79 -8.38 0.90 -0.85
N GLN A 80 -8.87 0.38 -1.98
CA GLN A 80 -10.31 0.25 -2.20
C GLN A 80 -10.93 -0.80 -1.28
N TRP A 81 -10.23 -1.92 -1.03
CA TRP A 81 -10.67 -2.93 -0.07
C TRP A 81 -10.88 -2.33 1.31
N ASP A 82 -9.93 -1.53 1.80
CA ASP A 82 -10.04 -0.88 3.11
C ASP A 82 -11.26 0.05 3.16
N ARG A 83 -11.48 0.87 2.13
CA ARG A 83 -12.65 1.77 2.03
C ARG A 83 -13.99 1.03 2.03
N LEU A 84 -14.03 -0.15 1.40
CA LEU A 84 -15.23 -0.98 1.33
C LEU A 84 -15.42 -1.84 2.60
N GLY A 85 -14.33 -2.11 3.32
CA GLY A 85 -14.27 -2.98 4.49
C GLY A 85 -14.36 -2.27 5.84
N GLU A 86 -14.21 -0.95 5.90
CA GLU A 86 -14.40 -0.14 7.11
C GLU A 86 -15.76 -0.47 7.77
N GLY A 87 -15.73 -1.30 8.82
CA GLY A 87 -16.89 -1.70 9.61
C GLY A 87 -17.47 -3.10 9.34
N SER A 88 -16.89 -3.95 8.47
CA SER A 88 -17.50 -5.24 8.12
C SER A 88 -16.55 -6.44 8.20
N ALA A 89 -16.72 -7.27 9.24
CA ALA A 89 -16.11 -8.60 9.33
C ALA A 89 -16.51 -9.53 8.17
N ALA A 90 -17.58 -9.20 7.42
CA ALA A 90 -18.04 -9.97 6.28
C ALA A 90 -17.09 -9.87 5.07
N ALA A 91 -16.31 -8.79 4.95
CA ALA A 91 -15.32 -8.64 3.88
C ALA A 91 -14.21 -9.71 4.03
N ASP A 92 -13.67 -9.88 5.24
CA ASP A 92 -12.61 -10.85 5.53
C ASP A 92 -13.09 -12.31 5.40
N ALA A 93 -14.40 -12.55 5.53
CA ALA A 93 -15.02 -13.87 5.36
C ALA A 93 -15.21 -14.28 3.88
N LEU A 94 -14.98 -13.38 2.91
CA LEU A 94 -15.14 -13.71 1.51
C LEU A 94 -14.13 -14.79 1.06
N PRO A 95 -14.55 -15.78 0.25
CA PRO A 95 -13.66 -16.84 -0.22
C PRO A 95 -12.43 -16.30 -0.94
N GLY A 96 -11.27 -16.62 -0.39
CA GLY A 96 -9.96 -16.23 -0.94
C GLY A 96 -9.55 -14.78 -0.65
N ALA A 97 -10.32 -14.01 0.11
CA ALA A 97 -9.95 -12.63 0.49
C ALA A 97 -8.62 -12.59 1.24
N ARG A 98 -8.47 -13.41 2.28
CA ARG A 98 -7.25 -13.46 3.09
C ARG A 98 -6.01 -13.79 2.26
N ARG A 99 -6.11 -14.80 1.39
CA ARG A 99 -5.04 -15.20 0.47
C ARG A 99 -4.70 -14.06 -0.49
N TRP A 100 -5.71 -13.41 -1.07
CA TRP A 100 -5.50 -12.28 -1.97
C TRP A 100 -4.81 -11.09 -1.29
N LEU A 101 -5.21 -10.76 -0.06
CA LEU A 101 -4.56 -9.72 0.75
C LEU A 101 -3.08 -10.05 0.95
N GLU A 102 -2.77 -11.26 1.41
CA GLU A 102 -1.38 -11.70 1.65
C GLU A 102 -0.54 -11.69 0.38
N GLU A 103 -1.05 -12.23 -0.74
CA GLU A 103 -0.37 -12.23 -2.04
C GLU A 103 -0.13 -10.80 -2.55
N SER A 104 -1.10 -9.90 -2.39
CA SER A 104 -0.99 -8.51 -2.83
C SER A 104 0.03 -7.73 -2.00
N LEU A 105 0.06 -7.94 -0.69
CA LEU A 105 1.09 -7.35 0.18
C LEU A 105 2.49 -7.88 -0.17
N GLN A 106 2.62 -9.18 -0.42
CA GLN A 106 3.89 -9.80 -0.82
C GLN A 106 4.40 -9.27 -2.17
N LEU A 107 3.50 -9.03 -3.13
CA LEU A 107 3.86 -8.41 -4.41
C LEU A 107 4.45 -7.01 -4.20
N GLY A 108 3.77 -6.17 -3.42
CA GLY A 108 4.23 -4.81 -3.13
C GLY A 108 5.57 -4.81 -2.40
N TRP A 109 5.69 -5.65 -1.38
CA TRP A 109 6.91 -5.81 -0.59
C TRP A 109 8.10 -6.28 -1.44
N GLY A 110 7.89 -7.30 -2.27
CA GLY A 110 8.93 -7.83 -3.16
C GLY A 110 9.46 -6.83 -4.18
N ARG A 111 8.70 -5.76 -4.46
CA ARG A 111 9.08 -4.68 -5.39
C ARG A 111 9.48 -3.39 -4.69
N TYR A 112 9.39 -3.29 -3.36
CA TYR A 112 9.56 -2.04 -2.61
C TYR A 112 10.79 -1.22 -3.04
N ALA A 113 11.94 -1.88 -3.19
CA ALA A 113 13.21 -1.22 -3.54
C ALA A 113 13.23 -0.57 -4.94
N SER A 114 12.38 -1.02 -5.88
CA SER A 114 12.30 -0.47 -7.23
C SER A 114 11.18 0.55 -7.43
N LEU A 115 10.39 0.81 -6.38
CA LEU A 115 9.30 1.78 -6.42
C LEU A 115 9.81 3.22 -6.33
N ASP A 116 9.07 4.14 -6.96
CA ASP A 116 9.26 5.57 -6.74
C ASP A 116 8.90 5.99 -5.29
N ALA A 117 9.24 7.22 -4.93
CA ALA A 117 9.06 7.71 -3.57
C ALA A 117 7.59 7.75 -3.11
N ASP A 118 6.63 8.09 -3.98
CA ASP A 118 5.21 8.16 -3.60
C ASP A 118 4.64 6.76 -3.37
N LEU A 119 4.92 5.83 -4.28
CA LEU A 119 4.49 4.45 -4.14
C LEU A 119 5.15 3.79 -2.93
N ARG A 120 6.45 4.01 -2.67
CA ARG A 120 7.11 3.53 -1.45
C ARG A 120 6.38 4.02 -0.21
N ARG A 121 6.14 5.32 -0.10
CA ARG A 121 5.41 5.93 1.02
C ARG A 121 4.05 5.26 1.24
N ARG A 122 3.23 5.13 0.20
CA ARG A 122 1.89 4.52 0.33
C ARG A 122 1.95 3.05 0.71
N TRP A 123 2.93 2.30 0.19
CA TRP A 123 3.16 0.91 0.59
C TRP A 123 3.59 0.79 2.05
N LEU A 124 4.44 1.69 2.56
CA LEU A 124 4.80 1.71 3.98
C LEU A 124 3.58 1.93 4.87
N LEU A 125 2.75 2.92 4.53
CA LEU A 125 1.51 3.20 5.28
C LEU A 125 0.54 2.02 5.23
N ARG A 126 0.42 1.35 4.07
CA ARG A 126 -0.42 0.16 3.92
C ARG A 126 0.09 -1.01 4.76
N LEU A 127 1.40 -1.28 4.73
CA LEU A 127 2.01 -2.35 5.53
C LEU A 127 1.89 -2.06 7.03
N GLU A 128 2.10 -0.80 7.44
CA GLU A 128 1.92 -0.36 8.83
C GLU A 128 0.49 -0.64 9.32
N ALA A 129 -0.54 -0.30 8.53
CA ALA A 129 -1.92 -0.54 8.89
C ALA A 129 -2.23 -2.03 9.06
N GLU A 130 -1.58 -2.89 8.27
CA GLU A 130 -1.76 -4.34 8.33
C GLU A 130 -0.94 -5.04 9.40
N LEU A 131 0.11 -4.41 9.95
CA LEU A 131 1.01 -5.00 10.95
C LEU A 131 0.28 -5.82 12.05
N PRO A 132 -0.83 -5.35 12.68
CA PRO A 132 -1.63 -6.12 13.65
C PRO A 132 -2.10 -7.50 13.17
N ARG A 133 -2.32 -7.64 11.86
CA ARG A 133 -2.89 -8.81 11.20
C ARG A 133 -1.83 -9.65 10.47
N LEU A 134 -0.58 -9.17 10.38
CA LEU A 134 0.49 -9.88 9.70
C LEU A 134 1.06 -11.01 10.57
N GLY A 135 1.37 -12.14 9.93
CA GLY A 135 2.00 -13.28 10.57
C GLY A 135 3.42 -12.97 11.11
N SER A 136 3.94 -13.87 11.94
CA SER A 136 5.28 -13.74 12.54
C SER A 136 6.41 -13.63 11.51
N ASN A 137 6.25 -14.25 10.33
CA ASN A 137 7.21 -14.22 9.23
C ASN A 137 7.46 -12.81 8.64
N TRP A 138 6.52 -11.87 8.80
CA TRP A 138 6.67 -10.52 8.27
C TRP A 138 7.71 -9.70 9.02
N LEU A 139 7.92 -9.94 10.32
CA LEU A 139 8.98 -9.25 11.06
C LEU A 139 10.35 -9.51 10.45
N ALA A 140 10.66 -10.80 10.27
CA ALA A 140 11.95 -11.22 9.74
C ALA A 140 12.19 -10.65 8.35
N GLN A 141 11.13 -10.55 7.52
CA GLN A 141 11.23 -9.94 6.20
C GLN A 141 11.53 -8.44 6.28
N ILE A 142 10.83 -7.70 7.15
CA ILE A 142 11.05 -6.26 7.38
C ILE A 142 12.47 -6.02 7.92
N GLU A 143 12.92 -6.80 8.89
CA GLU A 143 14.28 -6.74 9.44
C GLU A 143 15.34 -6.99 8.37
N GLN A 144 15.16 -8.03 7.54
CA GLN A 144 16.09 -8.32 6.46
C GLN A 144 16.16 -7.20 5.42
N ALA A 145 15.03 -6.57 5.09
CA ALA A 145 15.02 -5.44 4.18
C ALA A 145 15.75 -4.22 4.79
N GLN A 146 15.49 -3.93 6.06
CA GLN A 146 16.15 -2.83 6.78
C GLN A 146 17.67 -3.07 6.91
N GLN A 147 18.10 -4.31 7.14
CA GLN A 147 19.53 -4.65 7.19
C GLN A 147 20.21 -4.52 5.82
N ARG A 148 19.52 -4.84 4.73
CA ARG A 148 20.04 -4.67 3.36
C ARG A 148 20.12 -3.21 2.94
N GLN A 149 19.22 -2.36 3.44
CA GLN A 149 19.14 -0.94 3.12
C GLN A 149 19.02 -0.10 4.39
N PRO A 150 20.09 -0.02 5.21
CA PRO A 150 20.03 0.64 6.51
C PRO A 150 19.81 2.14 6.42
N ALA A 151 20.07 2.77 5.26
CA ALA A 151 19.87 4.20 5.03
C ALA A 151 18.44 4.55 4.56
N ASP A 152 17.58 3.57 4.28
CA ASP A 152 16.18 3.84 3.90
C ASP A 152 15.37 4.16 5.17
N ALA A 153 15.09 5.45 5.36
CA ALA A 153 14.32 5.96 6.50
C ALA A 153 12.90 5.36 6.58
N GLY A 154 12.31 4.99 5.45
CA GLY A 154 11.02 4.34 5.38
C GLY A 154 11.05 2.90 5.92
N LEU A 155 12.11 2.16 5.60
CA LEU A 155 12.34 0.82 6.17
C LEU A 155 12.69 0.86 7.66
N GLN A 156 13.50 1.84 8.10
CA GLN A 156 13.74 2.08 9.53
C GLN A 156 12.42 2.35 10.27
N TYR A 157 11.58 3.22 9.71
CA TYR A 157 10.26 3.53 10.25
C TYR A 157 9.39 2.28 10.37
N LEU A 158 9.22 1.52 9.29
CA LEU A 158 8.35 0.33 9.28
C LEU A 158 8.86 -0.76 10.24
N ALA A 159 10.17 -0.99 10.31
CA ALA A 159 10.78 -1.90 11.28
C ALA A 159 10.55 -1.42 12.72
N GLY A 160 10.68 -0.11 12.97
CA GLY A 160 10.36 0.52 14.24
C GLY A 160 8.89 0.33 14.65
N GLN A 161 7.94 0.53 13.72
CA GLN A 161 6.51 0.27 13.94
C GLN A 161 6.24 -1.22 14.24
N ALA A 162 6.89 -2.13 13.51
CA ALA A 162 6.75 -3.57 13.72
C ALA A 162 7.30 -4.04 15.07
N TYR A 163 8.37 -3.41 15.57
CA TYR A 163 8.88 -3.65 16.91
C TYR A 163 7.97 -3.07 17.99
N LEU A 164 7.44 -1.86 17.78
CA LEU A 164 6.51 -1.21 18.70
C LEU A 164 5.27 -2.08 18.93
N GLN A 165 4.67 -2.59 17.84
CA GLN A 165 3.51 -3.48 17.88
C GLN A 165 3.78 -4.75 18.70
N ARG A 166 5.01 -5.26 18.69
CA ARG A 166 5.45 -6.45 19.45
C ARG A 166 6.01 -6.13 20.82
N GLN A 167 5.86 -4.89 21.30
CA GLN A 167 6.37 -4.44 22.60
C GLN A 167 7.89 -4.57 22.76
N LEU A 168 8.63 -4.58 21.64
CA LEU A 168 10.10 -4.57 21.62
C LEU A 168 10.61 -3.12 21.73
N TRP A 169 10.28 -2.46 22.83
CA TRP A 169 10.36 -1.00 22.98
C TRP A 169 11.74 -0.42 22.73
N GLY A 170 12.81 -1.08 23.19
CA GLY A 170 14.19 -0.59 23.00
C GLY A 170 14.60 -0.54 21.52
N LYS A 171 14.29 -1.61 20.77
CA LYS A 171 14.57 -1.66 19.32
C LYS A 171 13.69 -0.66 18.55
N ALA A 172 12.42 -0.56 18.94
CA ALA A 172 11.49 0.41 18.36
C ALA A 172 12.00 1.85 18.55
N ALA A 173 12.45 2.20 19.76
CA ALA A 173 12.97 3.52 20.09
C ALA A 173 14.15 3.92 19.22
N THR A 174 15.12 3.02 19.07
CA THR A 174 16.33 3.27 18.31
C THR A 174 16.00 3.51 16.84
N LEU A 175 15.21 2.62 16.22
CA LEU A 175 14.87 2.74 14.80
C LEU A 175 13.94 3.91 14.50
N LEU A 176 12.91 4.14 15.32
CA LEU A 176 12.01 5.28 15.15
C LEU A 176 12.74 6.61 15.40
N GLY A 177 13.67 6.65 16.36
CA GLY A 177 14.52 7.82 16.60
C GLY A 177 15.37 8.15 15.37
N GLN A 178 16.02 7.15 14.77
CA GLN A 178 16.80 7.30 13.54
C GLN A 178 15.93 7.73 12.35
N ALA A 179 14.75 7.12 12.20
CA ALA A 179 13.83 7.45 11.12
C ALA A 179 13.31 8.88 11.24
N SER A 180 12.98 9.34 12.46
CA SER A 180 12.38 10.66 12.70
C SER A 180 13.22 11.84 12.21
N SER A 181 14.54 11.70 12.13
CA SER A 181 15.45 12.73 11.62
C SER A 181 15.69 12.67 10.11
N GLN A 182 15.34 11.55 9.46
CA GLN A 182 15.62 11.30 8.04
C GLN A 182 14.36 11.28 7.17
N LEU A 183 13.18 11.07 7.77
CA LEU A 183 11.91 11.07 7.07
C LEU A 183 11.59 12.47 6.52
N THR A 184 11.38 12.55 5.20
CA THR A 184 11.00 13.77 4.49
C THR A 184 9.50 13.88 4.23
N ASP A 185 8.79 12.74 4.21
CA ASP A 185 7.34 12.73 4.03
C ASP A 185 6.63 13.16 5.33
N PRO A 186 5.75 14.18 5.29
CA PRO A 186 5.12 14.71 6.50
C PRO A 186 4.20 13.71 7.21
N GLU A 187 3.51 12.83 6.47
CA GLU A 187 2.61 11.86 7.10
C GLU A 187 3.39 10.77 7.84
N LEU A 188 4.44 10.21 7.22
CA LEU A 188 5.33 9.26 7.89
C LEU A 188 6.05 9.91 9.08
N ALA A 189 6.56 11.13 8.92
CA ALA A 189 7.24 11.85 10.01
C ALA A 189 6.29 12.10 11.19
N ARG A 190 5.07 12.57 10.94
CA ARG A 190 4.04 12.77 11.96
C ARG A 190 3.76 11.47 12.71
N ARG A 191 3.51 10.36 12.01
CA ARG A 191 3.27 9.06 12.64
C ARG A 191 4.46 8.57 13.45
N CYS A 192 5.68 8.72 12.94
CA CYS A 192 6.91 8.37 13.65
C CYS A 192 7.03 9.12 14.98
N TRP A 193 6.78 10.44 14.98
CA TRP A 193 6.79 11.24 16.22
C TRP A 193 5.68 10.84 17.20
N ARG A 194 4.49 10.48 16.72
CA ARG A 194 3.42 9.93 17.58
C ARG A 194 3.84 8.61 18.23
N SER A 195 4.51 7.74 17.48
CA SER A 195 5.04 6.48 18.02
C SER A 195 6.16 6.70 19.05
N LEU A 196 7.05 7.67 18.82
CA LEU A 196 8.07 8.08 19.80
C LEU A 196 7.45 8.66 21.07
N ALA A 197 6.37 9.44 20.94
CA ALA A 197 5.65 9.99 22.09
C ALA A 197 5.05 8.87 22.95
N ARG A 198 4.35 7.91 22.33
CA ARG A 198 3.84 6.71 23.02
C ARG A 198 4.95 5.92 23.71
N LEU A 199 6.08 5.74 23.06
CA LEU A 199 7.24 5.06 23.66
C LEU A 199 7.81 5.79 24.88
N ALA A 200 7.72 7.12 24.93
CA ALA A 200 8.14 7.90 26.08
C ALA A 200 7.11 7.81 27.23
N GLU A 201 5.81 7.81 26.91
CA GLU A 201 4.74 7.58 27.89
C GLU A 201 4.88 6.22 28.59
N GLU A 202 5.14 5.15 27.83
CA GLU A 202 5.38 3.80 28.38
C GLU A 202 6.60 3.73 29.33
N ARG A 203 7.54 4.69 29.23
CA ARG A 203 8.70 4.79 30.12
C ARG A 203 8.49 5.74 31.30
N GLY A 204 7.35 6.43 31.35
CA GLY A 204 7.09 7.47 32.34
C GLY A 204 7.84 8.79 32.09
N ASP A 205 8.41 8.99 30.89
CA ASP A 205 9.10 10.23 30.52
C ASP A 205 8.11 11.23 29.90
N ALA A 206 7.41 11.96 30.79
CA ALA A 206 6.37 12.91 30.40
C ALA A 206 6.91 14.09 29.56
N GLU A 207 8.13 14.56 29.83
CA GLU A 207 8.75 15.66 29.09
C GLU A 207 9.05 15.25 27.65
N ALA A 208 9.69 14.09 27.46
CA ALA A 208 9.97 13.58 26.12
C ALA A 208 8.69 13.26 25.35
N ALA A 209 7.67 12.71 26.02
CA ALA A 209 6.37 12.47 25.40
C ALA A 209 5.72 13.77 24.90
N GLN A 210 5.65 14.80 25.74
CA GLN A 210 5.08 16.10 25.36
C GLN A 210 5.86 16.74 24.20
N ALA A 211 7.19 16.68 24.23
CA ALA A 211 8.04 17.20 23.16
C ALA A 211 7.77 16.48 21.83
N ALA A 212 7.65 15.14 21.86
CA ALA A 212 7.35 14.34 20.68
C ALA A 212 5.94 14.59 20.12
N TRP A 213 4.92 14.70 20.99
CA TRP A 213 3.56 15.08 20.59
C TRP A 213 3.52 16.47 19.95
N LYS A 214 4.23 17.45 20.53
CA LYS A 214 4.34 18.80 19.97
C LYS A 214 4.98 18.78 18.58
N LYS A 215 6.06 18.02 18.39
CA LYS A 215 6.68 17.85 17.07
C LYS A 215 5.72 17.22 16.06
N ALA A 216 4.99 16.18 16.45
CA ALA A 216 3.99 15.56 15.57
C ALA A 216 2.89 16.55 15.16
N ALA A 217 2.42 17.39 16.09
CA ALA A 217 1.36 18.37 15.82
C ALA A 217 1.81 19.54 14.93
N LEU A 218 3.11 19.84 14.86
CA LEU A 218 3.68 20.94 14.07
C LEU A 218 4.01 20.55 12.62
N ILE A 219 3.92 19.26 12.28
CA ILE A 219 4.10 18.72 10.91
C ILE A 219 2.75 18.64 10.23
#